data_AF-A0A960HPP1-F1
#
_entry.id   AF-A0A960HPP1-F1
#
_cell.length_a   1.000
_cell.length_b   1.000
_cell.length_c   1.000
_cell.angle_alpha   90.00
_cell.angle_beta   90.00
_cell.angle_gamma   90.00
#
_symmetry.space_group_name_H-M   'P 1'
#
loop_
_entity.id
_entity.type
_entity.pdbx_description
1 polymer ?
#
loop_
_entity_poly.entity_id
_entity_poly.type
_entity_poly.pdbx_seq_one_letter_code
_entity_poly.pdbx_strand_id
1 'polypeptide(L)' 'FWFVGGTDADTFLTALAAGRVAEDIPSNHSPHFAPVQDPTVAAGVEAMYLAARRWLHASA' A
#
# COMPACT_ATOMS: atom_id res chain seq x y z
N PHE A 1 -5.98 9.45 3.58
CA PHE A 1 -4.93 8.67 4.27
C PHE A 1 -5.06 7.24 3.77
N TRP A 2 -4.13 6.76 2.95
CA TRP A 2 -4.19 5.40 2.40
C TRP A 2 -3.44 4.46 3.34
N PHE A 3 -4.10 3.48 3.95
CA PHE A 3 -3.42 2.52 4.83
C PHE A 3 -2.63 1.45 4.06
N VAL A 4 -3.03 1.19 2.82
CA VAL A 4 -2.39 0.25 1.91
C VAL A 4 -1.84 1.02 0.72
N GLY A 5 -0.61 0.71 0.32
CA GLY A 5 0.07 1.27 -0.84
C GLY A 5 0.96 0.20 -1.47
N GLY A 6 1.40 0.44 -2.70
CA GLY A 6 2.24 -0.49 -3.43
C GLY A 6 3.16 0.25 -4.38
N THR A 7 4.41 -0.18 -4.44
CA THR A 7 5.43 0.31 -5.37
C THR A 7 5.78 -0.81 -6.33
N ASP A 8 6.18 -0.44 -7.55
CA ASP A 8 6.71 -1.38 -8.52
C ASP A 8 7.90 -2.18 -7.93
N ALA A 9 7.92 -3.48 -8.19
CA ALA A 9 8.86 -4.40 -7.55
C ALA A 9 10.31 -4.10 -7.93
N ASP A 10 10.57 -3.86 -9.22
CA ASP A 10 11.92 -3.59 -9.72
C ASP A 10 12.42 -2.24 -9.19
N THR A 11 11.54 -1.25 -9.12
CA THR A 11 11.82 0.06 -8.52
C THR A 11 12.21 -0.08 -7.05
N PHE A 12 11.43 -0.82 -6.26
CA PHE A 12 11.73 -1.05 -4.85
C PHE A 12 13.03 -1.83 -4.66
N LEU A 13 13.25 -2.91 -5.42
CA LEU A 13 14.46 -3.73 -5.33
C LEU A 13 15.72 -2.94 -5.72
N THR A 14 15.61 -2.05 -6.71
CA THR A 14 16.70 -1.15 -7.10
C THR A 14 17.06 -0.19 -5.96
N ALA A 15 16.06 0.46 -5.37
CA ALA A 15 16.26 1.37 -4.23
C ALA A 15 16.82 0.63 -3.01
N LEU A 16 16.34 -0.59 -2.76
CA LEU A 16 16.80 -1.44 -1.66
C LEU A 16 18.27 -1.85 -1.84
N ALA A 17 18.66 -2.32 -3.03
CA ALA A 17 20.03 -2.70 -3.34
C ALA A 17 21.00 -1.50 -3.23
N ALA A 18 20.52 -0.30 -3.55
CA ALA A 18 21.29 0.94 -3.41
C ALA A 18 21.27 1.53 -1.98
N GLY A 19 20.48 0.97 -1.06
CA GLY A 19 20.33 1.50 0.30
C GLY A 19 19.59 2.85 0.37
N ARG A 20 18.74 3.16 -0.61
CA ARG A 20 18.07 4.47 -0.77
C ARG A 20 16.54 4.41 -0.76
N VAL A 21 15.97 3.46 -0.03
CA VAL A 21 14.51 3.27 -0.01
C VAL A 21 13.78 4.54 0.46
N ALA A 22 14.32 5.25 1.46
CA ALA A 22 13.67 6.43 2.04
C ALA A 22 13.67 7.63 1.09
N GLU A 23 14.64 7.69 0.18
CA GLU A 23 14.83 8.76 -0.79
C GLU A 23 14.06 8.49 -2.09
N ASP A 24 14.07 7.23 -2.55
CA ASP A 24 13.57 6.87 -3.88
C ASP A 24 12.10 6.41 -3.87
N ILE A 25 11.58 5.96 -2.72
CA ILE A 25 10.22 5.40 -2.62
C ILE A 25 9.32 6.37 -1.86
N PRO A 26 8.39 7.07 -2.53
CA PRO A 26 7.49 7.99 -1.87
C PRO A 26 6.63 7.26 -0.84
N SER A 27 6.58 7.79 0.38
CA SER A 27 5.58 7.39 1.37
C SER A 27 4.18 7.61 0.83
N ASN A 28 3.21 6.77 1.22
CA ASN A 28 1.79 6.85 0.89
C ASN A 28 1.09 8.20 1.20
N HIS A 29 1.78 9.11 1.91
CA HIS A 29 1.31 10.45 2.24
C HIS A 29 2.03 11.58 1.49
N SER A 30 2.99 11.22 0.64
CA SER A 30 3.68 12.14 -0.25
C SER A 30 2.77 12.60 -1.38
N PRO A 31 2.84 13.86 -1.84
CA PRO A 31 2.18 14.30 -3.08
C PRO A 31 2.74 13.61 -4.33
N HIS A 32 3.89 12.92 -4.22
CA HIS A 32 4.52 12.17 -5.30
C HIS A 32 4.17 10.68 -5.27
N PHE A 33 3.35 10.22 -4.33
CA PHE A 33 2.96 8.83 -4.26
C PHE A 33 1.89 8.50 -5.30
N ALA A 34 2.22 7.57 -6.19
CA ALA A 34 1.27 6.91 -7.08
C ALA A 34 1.42 5.40 -6.91
N PRO A 35 0.42 4.70 -6.33
CA PRO A 35 0.52 3.26 -6.17
C PRO A 35 0.46 2.56 -7.54
N VAL A 36 1.15 1.43 -7.66
CA VAL A 36 0.84 0.47 -8.73
C VAL A 36 -0.62 0.05 -8.57
N GLN A 37 -1.48 0.31 -9.55
CA GLN A 37 -2.93 0.15 -9.34
C GLN A 37 -3.33 -1.28 -9.02
N ASP A 38 -2.90 -2.25 -9.82
CA ASP A 38 -3.09 -3.69 -9.56
C ASP A 38 -1.76 -4.34 -9.17
N PRO A 39 -1.68 -5.05 -8.04
CA PRO A 39 -2.79 -5.50 -7.19
C PRO A 39 -3.18 -4.57 -6.02
N THR A 40 -2.58 -3.38 -5.90
CA THR A 40 -2.69 -2.56 -4.68
C THR A 40 -4.12 -2.16 -4.32
N VAL A 41 -4.93 -1.76 -5.30
CA VAL A 41 -6.32 -1.33 -5.05
C VAL A 41 -7.14 -2.52 -4.55
N ALA A 42 -7.00 -3.68 -5.18
CA ALA A 42 -7.69 -4.91 -4.75
C ALA A 42 -7.30 -5.29 -3.31
N ALA A 43 -6.01 -5.28 -2.99
CA ALA A 43 -5.52 -5.55 -1.63
C ALA A 43 -6.04 -4.52 -0.60
N GLY A 44 -6.11 -3.25 -0.98
CA GLY A 44 -6.67 -2.18 -0.15
C GLY A 44 -8.15 -2.41 0.16
N VAL A 45 -8.96 -2.75 -0.85
CA VAL A 45 -10.38 -3.07 -0.69
C VAL A 45 -10.56 -4.31 0.19
N GLU A 46 -9.78 -5.37 -0.03
CA GLU A 46 -9.85 -6.60 0.76
C GLU A 46 -9.51 -6.33 2.24
N ALA A 47 -8.46 -5.57 2.52
CA ALA A 47 -8.08 -5.19 3.88
C ALA A 47 -9.19 -4.41 4.58
N MET A 48 -9.80 -3.43 3.90
CA MET A 48 -10.93 -2.65 4.44
C MET A 48 -12.16 -3.53 4.68
N TYR A 49 -12.47 -4.43 3.75
CA TYR A 49 -13.60 -5.36 3.85
C TYR A 49 -13.45 -6.31 5.04
N LEU A 50 -12.26 -6.92 5.21
CA LEU A 50 -11.99 -7.82 6.33
C LEU A 50 -12.04 -7.09 7.67
N ALA A 51 -11.47 -5.89 7.73
CA ALA A 51 -11.53 -5.04 8.92
C ALA A 51 -12.98 -4.69 9.30
N ALA A 52 -13.79 -4.25 8.33
CA ALA A 52 -15.19 -3.93 8.56
C ALA A 52 -15.99 -5.17 9.00
N ARG A 53 -15.80 -6.32 8.32
CA ARG A 53 -16.48 -7.58 8.65
C ARG A 53 -16.25 -8.04 10.08
N ARG A 54 -15.04 -7.86 10.60
CA ARG A 54 -14.72 -8.29 11.98
C ARG A 54 -15.64 -7.64 13.01
N TRP A 55 -16.07 -6.40 12.76
CA TRP A 55 -16.95 -5.64 13.67
C TRP A 55 -18.42 -5.80 13.31
N LEU A 56 -18.76 -5.77 12.02
CA LEU A 56 -20.16 -5.90 11.57
C LEU A 56 -20.74 -7.29 11.83
N HIS A 57 -19.94 -8.35 11.82
CA HIS A 57 -20.39 -9.70 12.19
C HIS A 57 -20.50 -9.90 13.71
N ALA A 58 -19.87 -9.04 14.52
CA ALA A 58 -19.97 -9.13 15.98
C ALA A 58 -21.24 -8.43 16.52
N SER A 59 -22.01 -7.78 15.65
CA SER A 59 -23.23 -7.02 15.98
C SER A 59 -24.52 -7.70 15.51
N ALA A 60 -24.46 -8.95 15.04
CA ALA A 60 -25.59 -9.81 14.72
C ALA A 60 -25.65 -10.99 15.71
#